data_AF-A0A1Q1FKL6-F1
#
_entry.id   AF-A0A1Q1FKL6-F1
#
_cell.length_a   1.000
_cell.length_b   1.000
_cell.length_c   1.000
_cell.angle_alpha   90.00
_cell.angle_beta   90.00
_cell.angle_gamma   90.00
#
_symmetry.space_group_name_H-M   'P 1'
#
loop_
_entity.id
_entity.type
_entity.pdbx_description
1 polymer ?
#
loop_
_entity_poly.entity_id
_entity_poly.type
_entity_poly.pdbx_seq_one_letter_code
_entity_poly.pdbx_strand_id
1 'polypeptide(L)'
;MVSAVDIAGLLVIVGLNTAIAALATRFFRVRLNTQWGSALYAVVLTPIPLVGTTILFGTVLGPNLGSASTVLALTVLVPLAIGIAFDFFWMPAPDDVPVPDNRRQRT
;
A
#
# COMPACT_ATOMS: atom_id res chain seq x y z
N MET A 1 27.06 -12.67 2.56
CA MET A 1 26.19 -13.07 3.68
C MET A 1 25.24 -11.92 3.95
N VAL A 2 23.95 -12.17 4.17
CA VAL A 2 22.97 -11.13 4.52
C VAL A 2 23.08 -10.85 6.03
N SER A 3 23.19 -9.58 6.42
CA SER A 3 23.29 -9.19 7.83
C SER A 3 21.91 -9.00 8.47
N ALA A 4 21.85 -8.94 9.81
CA ALA A 4 20.61 -8.61 10.52
C ALA A 4 20.13 -7.18 10.21
N VAL A 5 21.06 -6.25 9.99
CA VAL A 5 20.76 -4.86 9.63
C VAL A 5 20.14 -4.78 8.24
N ASP A 6 20.66 -5.55 7.28
CA ASP A 6 20.11 -5.68 5.92
C ASP A 6 18.66 -6.15 5.93
N ILE A 7 18.35 -7.17 6.74
CA ILE A 7 16.99 -7.68 6.89
C ILE A 7 16.09 -6.63 7.54
N ALA A 8 16.55 -5.97 8.60
CA ALA A 8 15.77 -4.95 9.28
C ALA A 8 15.43 -3.78 8.34
N GLY A 9 16.40 -3.30 7.56
CA GLY A 9 16.17 -2.24 6.57
C GLY A 9 15.18 -2.64 5.49
N LEU A 10 15.27 -3.87 4.97
CA LEU A 10 14.28 -4.41 4.04
C LEU A 10 12.88 -4.46 4.64
N LEU A 11 12.73 -4.95 5.88
CA LEU A 11 11.45 -5.04 6.57
C LEU A 11 10.81 -3.66 6.79
N VAL A 12 11.62 -2.64 7.10
CA VAL A 12 11.15 -1.25 7.21
C VAL A 12 10.59 -0.76 5.87
N ILE A 13 11.32 -0.97 4.78
CA ILE A 13 10.87 -0.56 3.43
C ILE A 13 9.59 -1.29 3.04
N VAL A 14 9.55 -2.61 3.21
CA VAL A 14 8.38 -3.46 2.90
C VAL A 14 7.17 -3.04 3.74
N GLY A 15 7.36 -2.82 5.04
CA GLY A 15 6.31 -2.38 5.95
C GLY A 15 5.75 -1.00 5.58
N LEU A 16 6.63 -0.04 5.28
CA LEU A 16 6.23 1.29 4.84
C LEU A 16 5.47 1.26 3.51
N ASN A 17 5.98 0.52 2.52
CA ASN A 17 5.29 0.35 1.24
C ASN A 17 3.95 -0.37 1.39
N THR A 18 3.83 -1.30 2.33
CA THR A 18 2.57 -2.00 2.60
C THR A 18 1.55 -1.06 3.22
N ALA A 19 1.98 -0.21 4.16
CA ALA A 19 1.13 0.82 4.75
C ALA A 19 0.67 1.84 3.69
N ILE A 20 1.57 2.31 2.83
CA ILE A 20 1.24 3.20 1.71
C ILE A 20 0.22 2.53 0.78
N ALA A 21 0.45 1.25 0.41
CA ALA A 21 -0.44 0.53 -0.48
C ALA A 21 -1.85 0.33 0.10
N ALA A 22 -1.95 -0.03 1.39
CA ALA A 22 -3.24 -0.17 2.06
C ALA A 22 -3.99 1.18 2.13
N LEU A 23 -3.30 2.27 2.50
CA LEU A 23 -3.89 3.60 2.58
C LEU A 23 -4.30 4.14 1.21
N ALA A 24 -3.48 3.95 0.17
CA ALA A 24 -3.82 4.36 -1.19
C ALA A 24 -5.05 3.60 -1.70
N THR A 25 -5.08 2.27 -1.51
CA THR A 25 -6.23 1.44 -1.88
C THR A 25 -7.50 1.92 -1.17
N ARG A 26 -7.43 2.15 0.14
CA ARG A 26 -8.54 2.69 0.93
C ARG A 26 -8.99 4.04 0.41
N PHE A 27 -8.05 4.94 0.14
CA PHE A 27 -8.34 6.27 -0.39
C PHE A 27 -9.10 6.19 -1.72
N PHE A 28 -8.66 5.36 -2.66
CA PHE A 28 -9.32 5.20 -3.94
C PHE A 28 -10.74 4.64 -3.81
N ARG A 29 -10.97 3.67 -2.91
CA ARG A 29 -12.33 3.16 -2.67
C ARG A 29 -13.25 4.17 -2.01
N VAL A 30 -12.74 5.02 -1.12
CA VAL A 30 -13.54 6.07 -0.47
C VAL A 30 -13.85 7.22 -1.43
N ARG A 31 -12.92 7.56 -2.34
CA ARG A 31 -13.04 8.75 -3.20
C ARG A 31 -13.65 8.48 -4.56
N LEU A 32 -13.52 7.27 -5.10
CA LEU A 32 -14.01 6.94 -6.43
C LEU A 32 -15.33 6.19 -6.33
N ASN A 33 -16.41 6.83 -6.77
CA ASN A 33 -17.73 6.20 -6.88
C ASN A 33 -17.84 5.38 -8.18
N THR A 34 -17.09 4.28 -8.24
CA THR A 34 -17.05 3.38 -9.40
C THR A 34 -16.94 1.93 -8.95
N GLN A 35 -17.55 1.00 -9.66
CA GLN A 35 -17.51 -0.43 -9.30
C GLN A 35 -16.10 -1.04 -9.44
N TRP A 36 -15.37 -0.69 -10.51
CA TRP A 36 -14.04 -1.25 -10.82
C TRP A 36 -12.91 -0.22 -10.83
N GLY A 37 -13.24 1.07 -10.91
CA GLY A 37 -12.22 2.11 -11.06
C GLY A 37 -11.27 2.15 -9.87
N SER A 38 -11.77 1.99 -8.64
CA SER A 38 -10.93 1.97 -7.43
C SER A 38 -9.85 0.88 -7.46
N ALA A 39 -10.17 -0.33 -7.93
CA ALA A 39 -9.19 -1.41 -8.10
C ALA A 39 -8.16 -1.09 -9.18
N LEU A 40 -8.59 -0.57 -10.33
CA LEU A 40 -7.69 -0.20 -11.43
C LEU A 40 -6.73 0.94 -11.01
N TYR A 41 -7.25 1.98 -10.36
CA TYR A 41 -6.45 3.09 -9.85
C TYR A 41 -5.46 2.62 -8.78
N ALA A 42 -5.87 1.69 -7.90
CA ALA A 42 -4.96 1.09 -6.93
C ALA A 42 -3.81 0.34 -7.63
N VAL A 43 -4.09 -0.48 -8.65
CA VAL A 43 -3.05 -1.23 -9.37
C VAL A 43 -2.10 -0.33 -10.17
N VAL A 44 -2.62 0.73 -10.80
CA VAL A 44 -1.83 1.57 -11.72
C VAL A 44 -1.10 2.71 -11.01
N LEU A 45 -1.74 3.41 -10.07
CA LEU A 45 -1.15 4.59 -9.43
C LEU A 45 -0.35 4.28 -8.18
N THR A 46 -0.73 3.27 -7.39
CA THR A 46 -0.02 2.93 -6.15
C THR A 46 1.43 2.51 -6.36
N PRO A 47 1.85 1.83 -7.45
CA PRO A 47 3.26 1.52 -7.67
C PRO A 47 4.18 2.76 -7.67
N ILE A 48 3.68 3.94 -8.03
CA ILE A 48 4.49 5.16 -8.13
C ILE A 48 5.10 5.55 -6.78
N PRO A 49 4.32 5.80 -5.71
CA PRO A 49 4.89 6.11 -4.38
C PRO A 49 5.68 4.94 -3.78
N LEU A 50 5.35 3.69 -4.10
CA LEU A 50 6.10 2.50 -3.64
C LEU A 50 7.51 2.47 -4.24
N VAL A 51 7.64 2.71 -5.55
CA VAL A 51 8.94 2.82 -6.22
C VAL A 51 9.70 4.04 -5.69
N GLY A 52 9.04 5.19 -5.53
CA GLY A 52 9.66 6.38 -4.96
C GLY A 52 10.24 6.16 -3.56
N THR A 53 9.48 5.48 -2.69
CA THR A 53 9.91 5.09 -1.34
C THR A 53 11.08 4.10 -1.40
N THR A 54 11.01 3.12 -2.30
CA THR A 54 12.10 2.15 -2.51
C THR A 54 13.40 2.82 -2.95
N ILE A 55 13.33 3.79 -3.86
CA ILE A 55 14.52 4.55 -4.31
C ILE A 55 15.06 5.41 -3.17
N LEU A 56 14.19 6.13 -2.45
CA LEU A 56 14.57 7.04 -1.38
C LEU A 56 15.29 6.31 -0.23
N PHE A 57 14.71 5.21 0.26
CA PHE A 57 15.23 4.47 1.41
C PHE A 57 16.20 3.36 1.01
N GLY A 58 16.13 2.85 -0.22
CA GLY A 58 16.98 1.75 -0.68
C GLY A 58 18.46 2.08 -0.71
N THR A 59 18.84 3.36 -0.82
CA THR A 59 20.24 3.81 -0.78
C THR A 59 20.84 3.78 0.63
N VAL A 60 20.01 3.86 1.68
CA VAL A 60 20.44 3.96 3.08
C VAL A 60 20.16 2.65 3.85
N LEU A 61 19.00 2.06 3.61
CA LEU A 61 18.48 0.90 4.35
C LEU A 61 18.33 -0.35 3.47
N GLY A 62 18.48 -0.23 2.16
CA GLY A 62 18.21 -1.31 1.23
C GLY A 62 19.38 -2.30 1.14
N PRO A 63 19.14 -3.61 1.38
CA PRO A 63 20.19 -4.59 1.16
C PRO A 63 20.43 -4.81 -0.33
N ASN A 64 21.62 -5.33 -0.66
CA ASN A 64 21.88 -5.80 -2.02
C ASN A 64 21.13 -7.12 -2.28
N LEU A 65 20.02 -7.04 -3.02
CA LEU A 65 19.16 -8.17 -3.38
C LEU A 65 19.60 -8.90 -4.68
N GLY A 66 20.73 -8.50 -5.27
CA GLY A 66 21.32 -9.15 -6.45
C GLY A 66 20.64 -8.86 -7.79
N SER A 67 19.38 -8.41 -7.81
CA SER A 67 18.70 -8.00 -9.05
C SER A 67 17.64 -6.91 -8.83
N ALA A 68 17.46 -6.04 -9.82
CA ALA A 68 16.41 -5.02 -9.80
C ALA A 68 15.00 -5.64 -9.78
N SER A 69 14.80 -6.77 -10.47
CA SER A 69 13.53 -7.51 -10.44
C SER A 69 13.18 -8.01 -9.04
N THR A 70 14.16 -8.52 -8.28
CA THR A 70 13.94 -8.96 -6.89
C THR A 70 13.59 -7.79 -5.99
N VAL A 71 14.26 -6.64 -6.17
CA VAL A 71 13.92 -5.40 -5.45
C VAL A 71 12.46 -5.03 -5.72
N LEU A 72 12.05 -4.91 -6.99
CA LEU A 72 10.68 -4.53 -7.35
C LEU A 72 9.64 -5.56 -6.87
N ALA A 73 9.94 -6.86 -6.97
CA ALA A 73 9.03 -7.89 -6.49
C ALA A 73 8.77 -7.76 -4.98
N LEU A 74 9.83 -7.65 -4.17
CA LEU A 74 9.70 -7.62 -2.72
C LEU A 74 9.22 -6.28 -2.18
N THR A 75 9.65 -5.16 -2.77
CA THR A 75 9.37 -3.83 -2.24
C THR A 75 8.17 -3.15 -2.88
N VAL A 76 7.70 -3.61 -4.05
CA VAL A 76 6.57 -3.01 -4.75
C VAL A 76 5.43 -4.02 -4.92
N LEU A 77 5.69 -5.14 -5.61
CA LEU A 77 4.63 -6.08 -5.96
C LEU A 77 4.00 -6.74 -4.73
N VAL A 78 4.82 -7.22 -3.79
CA VAL A 78 4.35 -7.84 -2.54
C VAL A 78 3.55 -6.84 -1.69
N PRO A 79 4.06 -5.64 -1.36
CA PRO A 79 3.30 -4.61 -0.65
C PRO A 79 1.99 -4.21 -1.33
N LEU A 80 2.00 -4.06 -2.66
CA LEU A 80 0.80 -3.74 -3.42
C LEU A 80 -0.25 -4.84 -3.27
N ALA A 81 0.14 -6.10 -3.48
CA ALA A 81 -0.75 -7.25 -3.35
C ALA A 81 -1.33 -7.35 -1.93
N ILE A 82 -0.49 -7.16 -0.90
CA ILE A 82 -0.93 -7.18 0.50
C ILE A 82 -1.88 -6.02 0.78
N GLY A 83 -1.56 -4.79 0.36
CA GLY A 83 -2.41 -3.62 0.58
C GLY A 83 -3.79 -3.75 -0.07
N ILE A 84 -3.83 -4.29 -1.29
CA ILE A 84 -5.09 -4.59 -1.99
C ILE A 84 -5.86 -5.69 -1.25
N ALA A 85 -5.20 -6.80 -0.90
CA ALA A 85 -5.84 -7.91 -0.22
C ALA A 85 -6.40 -7.50 1.15
N PHE A 86 -5.65 -6.70 1.90
CA PHE A 86 -6.06 -6.17 3.19
C PHE A 86 -7.35 -5.36 3.08
N ASP A 87 -7.46 -4.44 2.13
CA ASP A 87 -8.64 -3.58 2.03
C ASP A 87 -9.83 -4.24 1.32
N PHE A 88 -9.60 -5.02 0.25
CA PHE A 88 -10.69 -5.65 -0.50
C PHE A 88 -11.24 -6.92 0.15
N PHE A 89 -10.42 -7.71 0.85
CA PHE A 89 -10.85 -8.99 1.43
C PHE A 89 -11.05 -8.95 2.94
N TRP A 90 -10.33 -8.09 3.67
CA TRP A 90 -10.43 -8.04 5.14
C TRP A 90 -11.28 -6.88 5.67
N MET A 91 -11.44 -5.79 4.90
CA MET A 91 -12.13 -4.60 5.37
C MET A 91 -13.50 -4.43 4.71
N PRO A 92 -14.54 -4.06 5.48
CA PRO A 92 -15.85 -3.72 4.89
C PRO A 92 -15.70 -2.63 3.82
N ALA A 93 -16.55 -2.71 2.79
CA ALA A 93 -16.60 -1.66 1.79
C ALA A 93 -16.95 -0.32 2.44
N PRO A 94 -16.42 0.81 1.96
CA PRO A 94 -16.71 2.11 2.55
C PRO A 94 -18.21 2.40 2.70
N ASP A 95 -19.02 1.99 1.73
CA ASP A 95 -20.47 2.20 1.71
C ASP A 95 -21.23 1.32 2.71
N ASP A 96 -20.62 0.21 3.15
CA ASP A 96 -21.19 -0.71 4.14
C ASP A 96 -20.93 -0.25 5.58
N VAL A 97 -20.07 0.76 5.78
CA VAL A 97 -19.73 1.27 7.11
C VAL A 97 -20.79 2.28 7.56
N PRO A 98 -21.55 2.00 8.64
CA PRO A 98 -22.52 2.96 9.16
C PRO A 98 -21.80 4.22 9.65
N VAL A 99 -22.23 5.38 9.15
CA VAL A 99 -21.78 6.69 9.64
C VAL A 99 -22.89 7.35 10.46
N PRO A 100 -22.55 8.15 11.51
CA PRO A 100 -23.55 8.89 12.27
C PRO A 100 -24.43 9.74 11.36
N ASP A 101 -25.76 9.61 11.49
CA ASP A 101 -26.72 10.40 10.73
C ASP A 101 -26.75 11.83 11.28
N ASN A 102 -26.03 12.74 10.61
CA ASN A 102 -25.89 14.15 11.03
C ASN A 102 -27.22 14.94 11.00
N ARG A 103 -28.34 14.31 10.63
CA ARG A 103 -29.67 14.95 10.59
C ARG A 103 -30.29 15.24 11.95
N ARG A 104 -29.79 14.67 13.06
CA ARG A 104 -30.37 14.87 14.41
C ARG A 104 -29.80 16.04 15.22
N GLN A 105 -28.86 16.83 14.69
CA GLN A 105 -28.21 17.93 15.42
C GLN A 105 -28.68 19.34 15.01
N ARG A 106 -29.74 19.46 14.20
CA ARG A 106 -30.26 20.75 13.68
C ARG A 106 -31.67 21.12 14.17
N THR A 107 -32.10 20.62 15.32
CA THR A 107 -33.36 21.00 15.97
C THR A 107 -33.10 21.47 17.38
#